data_AF-A0AAV8ATR2-F1
#
_entry.id   AF-A0AAV8ATR2-F1
#
_cell.length_a   1.000
_cell.length_b   1.000
_cell.length_c   1.000
_cell.angle_alpha   90.00
_cell.angle_beta   90.00
_cell.angle_gamma   90.00
#
_symmetry.space_group_name_H-M   'P 1'
#
loop_
_entity.id
_entity.type
_entity.pdbx_description
1 polymer ?
#
loop_
_entity_poly.entity_id
_entity_poly.type
_entity_poly.pdbx_seq_one_letter_code
_entity_poly.pdbx_strand_id
1 'polypeptide(L)'
;MWLEERIDVINQIVQIINPTMIVTLIAEADAVLHCLQQDDGQSNYIEIPMITSLAKNRLDIRYFNYNKDETVRGLAHILDRIGRLLFDDHMYELLRAYESEEAAVRAGLSAVRPVVPPALAMLYAPGMGVPIASTEDARSMVITFSKGFPIGREEIWEHLTMRWGDCIEKVMMERVPPGGTILPMYGRVVFKTDTYINLLLDGERVSMYNINGRHLWARNYVPTPTVSVN
;
A
#
# COMPACT_ATOMS: atom_id res chain seq x y z
N MET A 1 -6.79 9.86 12.58
CA MET A 1 -5.37 9.56 12.24
C MET A 1 -4.71 10.87 11.80
N TRP A 2 -3.43 11.16 12.08
CA TRP A 2 -2.79 12.49 11.90
C TRP A 2 -2.98 13.16 10.51
N LEU A 3 -3.34 12.40 9.48
CA LEU A 3 -3.74 12.88 8.15
C LEU A 3 -5.12 13.54 8.08
N GLU A 4 -6.05 13.22 8.99
CA GLU A 4 -7.45 13.64 8.90
C GLU A 4 -7.75 14.96 9.59
N GLU A 5 -6.92 15.41 10.54
CA GLU A 5 -7.31 16.53 11.41
C GLU A 5 -6.75 17.90 11.04
N ARG A 6 -5.70 18.05 10.20
CA ARG A 6 -4.94 19.31 10.31
C ARG A 6 -4.31 19.96 9.08
N ILE A 7 -4.60 19.59 7.84
CA ILE A 7 -4.08 20.38 6.72
C ILE A 7 -5.10 20.43 5.59
N ASP A 8 -5.42 21.65 5.16
CA ASP A 8 -6.11 21.91 3.89
C ASP A 8 -5.11 21.75 2.72
N VAL A 9 -4.41 20.60 2.71
CA VAL A 9 -3.33 20.29 1.75
C VAL A 9 -3.92 20.31 0.36
N ILE A 10 -5.18 19.88 0.23
CA ILE A 10 -5.89 19.81 -1.03
C ILE A 10 -6.03 21.22 -1.61
N ASN A 11 -6.51 22.20 -0.86
CA ASN A 11 -6.60 23.57 -1.37
C ASN A 11 -5.23 24.19 -1.64
N GLN A 12 -4.20 23.87 -0.84
CA GLN A 12 -2.83 24.33 -1.12
C GLN A 12 -2.27 23.70 -2.41
N ILE A 13 -2.38 22.38 -2.59
CA ILE A 13 -1.94 21.66 -3.79
C ILE A 13 -2.71 22.17 -5.02
N VAL A 14 -4.02 22.38 -4.90
CA VAL A 14 -4.87 22.91 -5.99
C VAL A 14 -4.46 24.34 -6.39
N GLN A 15 -3.99 25.15 -5.43
CA GLN A 15 -3.43 26.49 -5.72
C GLN A 15 -1.99 26.44 -6.26
N ILE A 16 -1.27 25.35 -5.99
CA ILE A 16 0.13 25.11 -6.38
C ILE A 16 0.24 24.47 -7.77
N ILE A 17 -0.85 24.21 -8.53
CA ILE A 17 -0.79 23.45 -9.81
C ILE A 17 0.00 24.22 -10.90
N ASN A 18 1.32 24.13 -10.82
CA ASN A 18 2.28 24.31 -11.91
C ASN A 18 2.86 22.92 -12.18
N PRO A 19 2.89 22.46 -13.45
CA PRO A 19 3.43 21.15 -13.81
C PRO A 19 4.82 20.86 -13.21
N THR A 20 5.69 21.87 -13.10
CA THR A 20 7.03 21.72 -12.54
C THR A 20 7.00 21.40 -11.03
N MET A 21 6.10 22.01 -10.27
CA MET A 21 5.98 21.75 -8.82
C MET A 21 5.42 20.35 -8.54
N ILE A 22 4.57 19.84 -9.42
CA ILE A 22 4.07 18.46 -9.34
C ILE A 22 5.22 17.46 -9.54
N VAL A 23 6.06 17.67 -10.54
CA VAL A 23 7.22 16.80 -10.79
C VAL A 23 8.18 16.80 -9.60
N THR A 24 8.46 17.95 -9.01
CA THR A 24 9.30 18.05 -7.79
C THR A 24 8.66 17.31 -6.61
N LEU A 25 7.36 17.49 -6.39
CA LEU A 25 6.63 16.80 -5.32
C LEU A 25 6.67 15.27 -5.49
N ILE A 26 6.52 14.79 -6.73
CA ILE A 26 6.63 13.35 -7.04
C ILE A 26 8.04 12.84 -6.75
N ALA A 27 9.08 13.56 -7.16
CA ALA A 27 10.47 13.15 -6.90
C ALA A 27 10.80 13.10 -5.40
N GLU A 28 10.28 14.05 -4.62
CA GLU A 28 10.42 14.02 -3.15
C GLU A 28 9.64 12.87 -2.52
N ALA A 29 8.42 12.60 -2.99
CA ALA A 29 7.60 11.48 -2.50
C ALA A 29 8.26 10.13 -2.81
N ASP A 30 8.86 9.99 -3.99
CA ASP A 30 9.65 8.83 -4.41
C ASP A 30 10.88 8.64 -3.50
N ALA A 31 11.59 9.71 -3.17
CA ALA A 31 12.69 9.65 -2.21
C ALA A 31 12.26 9.19 -0.80
N VAL A 32 11.10 9.65 -0.33
CA VAL A 32 10.52 9.17 0.94
C VAL A 32 10.17 7.70 0.83
N LEU A 33 9.51 7.27 -0.24
CA LEU A 33 9.13 5.87 -0.46
C LEU A 33 10.36 4.95 -0.52
N HIS A 34 11.39 5.37 -1.26
CA HIS A 34 12.65 4.65 -1.34
C HIS A 34 13.33 4.54 0.02
N CYS A 35 13.28 5.59 0.86
CA CYS A 35 13.76 5.49 2.25
C CYS A 35 12.96 4.45 3.06
N LEU A 36 11.64 4.35 2.85
CA LEU A 36 10.82 3.32 3.50
C LEU A 36 11.15 1.91 2.96
N GLN A 37 11.74 1.79 1.76
CA GLN A 37 12.11 0.54 1.06
C GLN A 37 13.57 0.07 1.25
N GLN A 38 14.50 0.92 1.70
CA GLN A 38 15.90 0.54 1.99
C GLN A 38 16.14 -0.08 3.38
N ASP A 39 16.95 -1.13 3.48
CA ASP A 39 17.32 -1.87 4.72
C ASP A 39 18.40 -1.20 5.55
N ASP A 40 19.13 -0.27 4.94
CA ASP A 40 20.31 0.29 5.54
C ASP A 40 19.97 1.54 6.35
N GLY A 41 20.43 1.58 7.60
CA GLY A 41 20.36 2.77 8.46
C GLY A 41 21.14 3.98 7.91
N GLN A 42 21.73 3.85 6.72
CA GLN A 42 22.30 4.94 5.93
C GLN A 42 21.19 5.72 5.23
N SER A 43 20.46 6.51 6.01
CA SER A 43 19.66 7.60 5.46
C SER A 43 20.63 8.64 4.88
N ASN A 44 20.88 8.59 3.57
CA ASN A 44 21.42 9.75 2.87
C ASN A 44 20.48 10.93 3.17
N TYR A 45 21.06 12.07 3.54
CA TYR A 45 20.28 13.28 3.78
C TYR A 45 19.69 13.72 2.43
N ILE A 46 18.42 13.38 2.22
CA ILE A 46 17.65 13.85 1.06
C ILE A 46 16.74 14.94 1.59
N GLU A 47 16.87 16.12 0.99
CA GLU A 47 15.98 17.24 1.29
C GLU A 47 14.63 17.00 0.61
N ILE A 48 13.56 17.23 1.36
CA ILE A 48 12.18 17.15 0.89
C ILE A 48 11.47 18.50 1.10
N PRO A 49 12.00 19.60 0.51
CA PRO A 49 11.54 20.95 0.79
C PRO A 49 10.08 21.19 0.39
N MET A 50 9.59 20.58 -0.68
CA MET A 50 8.19 20.71 -1.12
C MET A 50 7.23 20.03 -0.16
N ILE A 51 7.48 18.76 0.21
CA ILE A 51 6.70 18.05 1.24
C ILE A 51 6.76 18.80 2.57
N THR A 52 7.93 19.33 2.94
CA THR A 52 8.10 20.13 4.15
C THR A 52 7.29 21.43 4.10
N SER A 53 7.19 22.07 2.93
CA SER A 53 6.41 23.30 2.76
C SER A 53 4.90 23.07 2.88
N LEU A 54 4.44 21.87 2.48
CA LEU A 54 3.03 21.45 2.62
C LEU A 54 2.72 21.02 4.06
N ALA A 55 3.73 20.60 4.81
CA ALA A 55 3.59 20.21 6.19
C ALA A 55 3.63 21.42 7.13
N LYS A 56 2.80 21.38 8.19
CA LYS A 56 2.84 22.41 9.26
C LYS A 56 4.10 22.32 10.12
N ASN A 57 4.81 21.21 10.07
CA ASN A 57 6.00 20.92 10.86
C ASN A 57 7.20 20.69 9.95
N ARG A 58 8.41 20.93 10.45
CA ARG A 58 9.64 20.53 9.74
C ARG A 58 9.67 19.02 9.61
N LEU A 59 9.50 18.52 8.39
CA LEU A 59 9.69 17.13 8.04
C LEU A 59 11.08 16.96 7.42
N ASP A 60 11.70 15.83 7.70
CA ASP A 60 12.88 15.37 6.98
C ASP A 60 12.80 13.84 6.86
N ILE A 61 13.71 13.25 6.10
CA ILE A 61 13.75 11.79 5.92
C ILE A 61 13.94 11.04 7.24
N ARG A 62 14.63 11.64 8.22
CA ARG A 62 14.84 11.02 9.54
C ARG A 62 13.53 10.89 10.31
N TYR A 63 12.62 11.86 10.16
CA TYR A 63 11.28 11.77 10.72
C TYR A 63 10.52 10.56 10.17
N PHE A 64 10.55 10.33 8.87
CA PHE A 64 9.87 9.19 8.24
C PHE A 64 10.50 7.85 8.62
N ASN A 65 11.83 7.80 8.73
CA ASN A 65 12.52 6.59 9.20
C ASN A 65 12.22 6.29 10.68
N TYR A 66 12.12 7.32 11.53
CA TYR A 66 11.78 7.14 12.94
C TYR A 66 10.32 6.71 13.14
N ASN A 67 9.39 7.28 12.37
CA ASN A 67 7.96 6.97 12.43
C ASN A 67 7.55 6.01 11.28
N LYS A 68 8.41 5.04 10.96
CA LYS A 68 8.24 4.19 9.78
C LYS A 68 6.91 3.44 9.81
N ASP A 69 6.58 2.84 10.95
CA ASP A 69 5.36 2.06 11.11
C ASP A 69 4.10 2.93 10.95
N GLU A 70 4.08 4.12 11.57
CA GLU A 70 2.99 5.09 11.41
C GLU A 70 2.88 5.58 9.96
N THR A 71 4.01 5.80 9.30
CA THR A 71 4.08 6.29 7.92
C THR A 71 3.55 5.24 6.95
N VAL A 72 4.03 4.00 7.05
CA VAL A 72 3.58 2.89 6.21
C VAL A 72 2.09 2.61 6.44
N ARG A 73 1.63 2.62 7.70
CA ARG A 73 0.20 2.45 8.03
C ARG A 73 -0.66 3.58 7.46
N GLY A 74 -0.18 4.83 7.55
CA GLY A 74 -0.83 5.99 6.95
C GLY A 74 -0.91 5.88 5.42
N LEU A 75 0.18 5.46 4.77
CA LEU A 75 0.25 5.24 3.34
C LEU A 75 -0.71 4.13 2.89
N ALA A 76 -0.71 2.99 3.60
CA ALA A 76 -1.62 1.88 3.32
C ALA A 76 -3.08 2.34 3.42
N HIS A 77 -3.42 3.09 4.47
CA HIS A 77 -4.76 3.64 4.65
C HIS A 77 -5.17 4.63 3.54
N ILE A 78 -4.26 5.47 3.05
CA ILE A 78 -4.54 6.38 1.91
C ILE A 78 -4.78 5.57 0.64
N LEU A 79 -3.92 4.60 0.34
CA LEU A 79 -4.01 3.76 -0.86
C LEU A 79 -5.29 2.91 -0.85
N ASP A 80 -5.66 2.34 0.30
CA ASP A 80 -6.88 1.55 0.46
C ASP A 80 -8.17 2.36 0.32
N ARG A 81 -8.09 3.70 0.41
CA ARG A 81 -9.23 4.61 0.24
C ARG A 81 -9.11 5.38 -1.07
N ILE A 82 -8.39 6.49 -1.04
CA ILE A 82 -8.28 7.42 -2.17
C ILE A 82 -7.57 6.75 -3.35
N GLY A 83 -6.56 5.92 -3.09
CA GLY A 83 -5.87 5.17 -4.16
C GLY A 83 -6.84 4.30 -4.94
N ARG A 84 -7.64 3.47 -4.26
CA ARG A 84 -8.68 2.66 -4.93
C ARG A 84 -9.67 3.50 -5.73
N LEU A 85 -10.14 4.62 -5.17
CA LEU A 85 -11.06 5.51 -5.87
C LEU A 85 -10.47 6.06 -7.19
N LEU A 86 -9.19 6.43 -7.17
CA LEU A 86 -8.53 7.07 -8.31
C LEU A 86 -8.02 6.07 -9.36
N PHE A 87 -7.65 4.86 -8.95
CA PHE A 87 -7.01 3.87 -9.81
C PHE A 87 -7.92 2.69 -10.21
N ASP A 88 -9.13 2.59 -9.66
CA ASP A 88 -10.16 1.68 -10.15
C ASP A 88 -11.04 2.41 -11.16
N ASP A 89 -11.00 1.98 -12.42
CA ASP A 89 -11.71 2.63 -13.54
C ASP A 89 -13.21 2.76 -13.26
N HIS A 90 -13.83 1.74 -12.67
CA HIS A 90 -15.25 1.74 -12.35
C HIS A 90 -15.58 2.76 -11.26
N MET A 91 -14.78 2.79 -10.18
CA MET A 91 -14.95 3.77 -9.10
C MET A 91 -14.69 5.19 -9.57
N TYR A 92 -13.69 5.39 -10.42
CA TYR A 92 -13.37 6.69 -11.01
C TYR A 92 -14.50 7.18 -11.93
N GLU A 93 -15.03 6.33 -12.79
CA GLU A 93 -16.19 6.64 -13.63
C GLU A 93 -17.43 6.98 -12.79
N LEU A 94 -17.67 6.22 -11.72
CA LEU A 94 -18.77 6.47 -10.79
C LEU A 94 -18.65 7.84 -10.10
N LEU A 95 -17.43 8.20 -9.68
CA LEU A 95 -17.13 9.53 -9.13
C LEU A 95 -17.40 10.62 -10.16
N ARG A 96 -16.90 10.45 -11.40
CA ARG A 96 -17.08 11.43 -12.48
C ARG A 96 -18.53 11.65 -12.86
N ALA A 97 -19.34 10.58 -12.87
CA ALA A 97 -20.77 10.68 -13.09
C ALA A 97 -21.46 11.50 -11.99
N TYR A 98 -21.17 11.19 -10.72
CA TYR A 98 -21.71 11.92 -9.56
C TYR A 98 -21.29 13.40 -9.57
N GLU A 99 -20.03 13.72 -9.83
CA GLU A 99 -19.54 15.10 -9.91
C GLU A 99 -20.19 15.89 -11.04
N SER A 100 -20.47 15.25 -12.18
CA SER A 100 -21.18 15.86 -13.31
C SER A 100 -22.63 16.21 -12.94
N GLU A 101 -23.32 15.32 -12.23
CA GLU A 101 -24.69 15.56 -11.76
C GLU A 101 -24.72 16.70 -10.72
N GLU A 102 -23.79 16.71 -9.77
CA GLU A 102 -23.63 17.81 -8.80
C GLU A 102 -23.33 19.14 -9.49
N ALA A 103 -22.45 19.14 -10.50
CA ALA A 103 -22.13 20.34 -11.26
C ALA A 103 -23.35 20.90 -12.00
N ALA A 104 -24.20 20.04 -12.56
CA ALA A 104 -25.45 20.44 -13.20
C ALA A 104 -26.44 21.07 -12.20
N VAL A 105 -26.52 20.53 -10.98
CA VAL A 105 -27.32 21.14 -9.90
C VAL A 105 -26.79 22.51 -9.49
N ARG A 106 -25.47 22.65 -9.30
CA ARG A 106 -24.84 23.95 -8.97
C ARG A 106 -25.02 24.99 -10.08
N ALA A 107 -25.06 24.55 -11.34
CA ALA A 107 -25.32 25.39 -12.50
C ALA A 107 -26.81 25.73 -12.70
N GLY A 108 -27.71 25.19 -11.88
CA GLY A 108 -29.15 25.41 -11.99
C GLY A 108 -29.82 24.65 -13.16
N LEU A 109 -29.11 23.68 -13.76
CA LEU A 109 -29.60 22.86 -14.88
C LEU A 109 -30.42 21.66 -14.40
N SER A 110 -30.31 21.27 -13.13
CA SER A 110 -31.10 20.22 -12.50
C SER A 110 -31.58 20.66 -11.12
N ALA A 111 -32.85 20.39 -10.81
CA ALA A 111 -33.42 20.57 -9.47
C ALA A 111 -33.28 19.32 -8.58
N VAL A 112 -32.94 18.18 -9.18
CA VAL A 112 -32.78 16.90 -8.47
C VAL A 112 -31.34 16.78 -8.01
N ARG A 113 -31.14 16.70 -6.69
CA ARG A 113 -29.82 16.42 -6.11
C ARG A 113 -29.45 14.95 -6.32
N PRO A 114 -28.25 14.66 -6.86
CA PRO A 114 -27.77 13.31 -6.93
C PRO A 114 -27.53 12.76 -5.52
N VAL A 115 -27.79 11.47 -5.34
CA VAL A 115 -27.48 10.76 -4.09
C VAL A 115 -26.09 10.17 -4.22
N VAL A 116 -25.24 10.37 -3.21
CA VAL A 116 -23.90 9.76 -3.19
C VAL A 116 -24.05 8.24 -3.31
N PRO A 117 -23.48 7.61 -4.35
CA PRO A 117 -23.50 6.16 -4.51
C PRO A 117 -22.95 5.46 -3.26
N PRO A 118 -23.57 4.37 -2.78
CA PRO A 118 -23.11 3.66 -1.58
C PRO A 118 -21.63 3.28 -1.63
N ALA A 119 -21.13 2.83 -2.80
CA ALA A 119 -19.72 2.48 -2.98
C ALA A 119 -18.78 3.68 -2.75
N LEU A 120 -19.16 4.88 -3.19
CA LEU A 120 -18.41 6.11 -2.91
C LEU A 120 -18.53 6.51 -1.43
N ALA A 121 -19.72 6.42 -0.85
CA ALA A 121 -19.95 6.76 0.56
C ALA A 121 -19.10 5.88 1.51
N MET A 122 -18.89 4.61 1.17
CA MET A 122 -18.05 3.69 1.95
C MET A 122 -16.58 4.12 2.01
N LEU A 123 -16.05 4.81 1.01
CA LEU A 123 -14.68 5.33 1.02
C LEU A 123 -14.47 6.48 2.02
N TYR A 124 -15.56 7.19 2.35
CA TYR A 124 -15.54 8.34 3.27
C TYR A 124 -15.99 8.00 4.70
N ALA A 125 -16.57 6.81 4.91
CA ALA A 125 -17.04 6.37 6.22
C ALA A 125 -15.88 6.13 7.20
N PRO A 126 -15.81 6.85 8.35
CA PRO A 126 -14.76 6.65 9.34
C PRO A 126 -14.77 5.21 9.86
N GLY A 127 -13.65 4.52 9.78
CA GLY A 127 -13.49 3.15 10.29
C GLY A 127 -14.01 2.04 9.38
N MET A 128 -14.55 2.36 8.20
CA MET A 128 -14.78 1.37 7.13
C MET A 128 -13.80 1.65 6.00
N GLY A 129 -12.71 0.88 5.93
CA GLY A 129 -12.12 0.61 4.63
C GLY A 129 -13.20 -0.04 3.76
N VAL A 130 -13.19 0.18 2.44
CA VAL A 130 -14.12 -0.49 1.55
C VAL A 130 -14.00 -2.00 1.81
N PRO A 131 -15.05 -2.68 2.30
CA PRO A 131 -15.05 -4.12 2.44
C PRO A 131 -15.41 -4.71 1.08
N ILE A 132 -14.62 -4.39 0.06
CA ILE A 132 -14.28 -5.46 -0.87
C ILE A 132 -13.21 -6.18 -0.10
N ALA A 133 -13.62 -7.19 0.68
CA ALA A 133 -12.68 -8.13 1.25
C ALA A 133 -11.89 -8.65 0.05
N SER A 134 -10.69 -8.09 -0.17
CA SER A 134 -9.74 -8.69 -1.07
C SER A 134 -9.65 -10.12 -0.56
N THR A 135 -9.99 -11.05 -1.46
CA THR A 135 -9.96 -12.46 -1.09
C THR A 135 -8.58 -12.73 -0.50
N GLU A 136 -8.49 -13.71 0.40
CA GLU A 136 -7.18 -14.08 0.94
C GLU A 136 -6.13 -14.22 -0.17
N ASP A 137 -6.55 -14.73 -1.32
CA ASP A 137 -5.74 -14.85 -2.53
C ASP A 137 -5.27 -13.51 -3.12
N ALA A 138 -6.15 -12.52 -3.23
CA ALA A 138 -5.81 -11.18 -3.75
C ALA A 138 -4.83 -10.42 -2.84
N ARG A 139 -4.84 -10.71 -1.53
CA ARG A 139 -3.90 -10.15 -0.54
C ARG A 139 -2.79 -11.13 -0.16
N SER A 140 -2.48 -12.09 -1.02
CA SER A 140 -1.39 -13.05 -0.80
C SER A 140 -0.22 -12.90 -1.76
N MET A 141 0.96 -13.21 -1.23
CA MET A 141 2.18 -13.43 -2.02
C MET A 141 2.67 -14.86 -1.85
N VAL A 142 3.20 -15.42 -2.92
CA VAL A 142 4.00 -16.65 -2.89
C VAL A 142 5.44 -16.26 -2.62
N ILE A 143 6.06 -16.95 -1.67
CA ILE A 143 7.49 -16.80 -1.36
C ILE A 143 8.23 -18.09 -1.66
N THR A 144 9.44 -17.99 -2.18
CA THR A 144 10.32 -19.13 -2.47
C THR A 144 11.74 -18.87 -1.96
N PHE A 145 12.43 -19.94 -1.54
CA PHE A 145 13.76 -19.86 -0.93
C PHE A 145 14.81 -20.51 -1.83
N SER A 146 16.05 -20.04 -1.70
CA SER A 146 17.21 -20.73 -2.30
C SER A 146 17.35 -22.16 -1.74
N LYS A 147 17.68 -23.12 -2.62
CA LYS A 147 17.87 -24.53 -2.23
C LYS A 147 18.87 -24.66 -1.08
N GLY A 148 18.50 -25.37 -0.02
CA GLY A 148 19.34 -25.63 1.14
C GLY A 148 19.37 -24.49 2.19
N PHE A 149 18.70 -23.36 1.92
CA PHE A 149 18.67 -22.21 2.81
C PHE A 149 17.21 -21.80 3.12
N PRO A 150 16.41 -22.66 3.78
CA PRO A 150 15.04 -22.32 4.13
C PRO A 150 15.04 -21.13 5.11
N ILE A 151 14.02 -20.29 4.99
CA ILE A 151 13.80 -19.18 5.93
C ILE A 151 12.58 -19.53 6.79
N GLY A 152 12.71 -19.38 8.10
CA GLY A 152 11.67 -19.76 9.05
C GLY A 152 10.43 -18.85 8.98
N ARG A 153 9.27 -19.38 9.37
CA ARG A 153 8.01 -18.62 9.47
C ARG A 153 8.17 -17.33 10.28
N GLU A 154 8.78 -17.43 11.46
CA GLU A 154 8.97 -16.28 12.35
C GLU A 154 9.99 -15.29 11.77
N GLU A 155 11.05 -15.77 11.13
CA GLU A 155 12.03 -14.87 10.49
C GLU A 155 11.39 -14.05 9.36
N ILE A 156 10.50 -14.67 8.57
CA ILE A 156 9.73 -13.97 7.53
C ILE A 156 8.80 -12.94 8.18
N TRP A 157 8.09 -13.35 9.24
CA TRP A 157 7.18 -12.46 9.96
C TRP A 157 7.91 -11.25 10.52
N GLU A 158 8.97 -11.47 11.28
CA GLU A 158 9.79 -10.43 11.90
C GLU A 158 10.40 -9.51 10.86
N HIS A 159 11.02 -10.04 9.80
CA HIS A 159 11.64 -9.21 8.77
C HIS A 159 10.62 -8.29 8.07
N LEU A 160 9.46 -8.83 7.69
CA LEU A 160 8.43 -8.04 7.00
C LEU A 160 7.74 -7.06 7.95
N THR A 161 7.45 -7.45 9.19
CA THR A 161 6.78 -6.56 10.16
C THR A 161 7.71 -5.48 10.73
N MET A 162 9.00 -5.78 10.90
CA MET A 162 10.01 -4.77 11.24
C MET A 162 10.13 -3.71 10.15
N ARG A 163 9.84 -4.09 8.89
CA ARG A 163 10.01 -3.22 7.74
C ARG A 163 8.74 -2.44 7.39
N TRP A 164 7.58 -3.09 7.42
CA TRP A 164 6.31 -2.56 6.91
C TRP A 164 5.27 -2.37 8.01
N GLY A 165 5.69 -2.44 9.26
CA GLY A 165 4.81 -2.44 10.43
C GLY A 165 3.89 -3.66 10.44
N ASP A 166 2.76 -3.51 11.12
CA ASP A 166 1.77 -4.56 11.36
C ASP A 166 0.93 -4.89 10.11
N CYS A 167 1.58 -5.48 9.09
CA CYS A 167 1.08 -5.71 7.74
C CYS A 167 0.62 -7.15 7.46
N ILE A 168 1.07 -8.13 8.24
CA ILE A 168 0.82 -9.55 8.02
C ILE A 168 -0.40 -10.01 8.80
N GLU A 169 -1.25 -10.81 8.16
CA GLU A 169 -2.30 -11.58 8.82
C GLU A 169 -1.83 -13.00 9.17
N LYS A 170 -1.19 -13.70 8.22
CA LYS A 170 -0.65 -15.04 8.45
C LYS A 170 0.49 -15.41 7.48
N VAL A 171 1.37 -16.30 7.93
CA VAL A 171 2.42 -16.92 7.11
C VAL A 171 2.25 -18.43 7.13
N MET A 172 2.13 -19.02 5.94
CA MET A 172 2.01 -20.46 5.72
C MET A 172 3.27 -20.98 5.03
N MET A 173 3.74 -22.16 5.43
CA MET A 173 4.93 -22.80 4.88
C MET A 173 4.56 -24.10 4.19
N GLU A 174 5.36 -24.52 3.21
CA GLU A 174 5.27 -25.85 2.63
C GLU A 174 5.26 -26.94 3.73
N ARG A 175 4.32 -27.88 3.60
CA ARG A 175 4.22 -29.01 4.54
C ARG A 175 5.28 -30.05 4.19
N VAL A 176 6.30 -30.16 5.04
CA VAL A 176 7.35 -31.17 4.91
C VAL A 176 7.11 -32.37 5.84
N PRO A 177 7.56 -33.58 5.48
CA PRO A 177 7.44 -34.75 6.34
C PRO A 177 8.13 -34.54 7.70
N PRO A 178 7.53 -35.02 8.81
CA PRO A 178 8.20 -35.01 10.10
C PRO A 178 9.45 -35.90 10.03
N GLY A 179 10.62 -35.34 10.35
CA GLY A 179 11.91 -36.05 10.23
C GLY A 179 13.05 -35.22 9.65
N GLY A 180 12.79 -34.00 9.17
CA GLY A 180 13.83 -32.98 8.90
C GLY A 180 14.72 -33.21 7.69
N THR A 181 14.49 -34.27 6.91
CA THR A 181 15.30 -34.57 5.71
C THR A 181 14.98 -33.64 4.54
N ILE A 182 13.75 -33.11 4.49
CA ILE A 182 13.28 -32.18 3.45
C ILE A 182 12.95 -30.86 4.12
N LEU A 183 13.54 -29.78 3.61
CA LEU A 183 13.33 -28.42 4.09
C LEU A 183 12.28 -27.72 3.22
N PRO A 184 11.43 -26.84 3.78
CA PRO A 184 10.44 -26.10 3.01
C PRO A 184 11.15 -25.19 2.00
N MET A 185 10.67 -25.22 0.76
CA MET A 185 11.21 -24.46 -0.38
C MET A 185 10.34 -23.26 -0.76
N TYR A 186 9.09 -23.25 -0.29
CA TYR A 186 8.15 -22.17 -0.54
C TYR A 186 7.19 -21.95 0.63
N GLY A 187 6.47 -20.84 0.55
CA GLY A 187 5.43 -20.46 1.48
C GLY A 187 4.46 -19.47 0.85
N ARG A 188 3.50 -19.05 1.66
CA ARG A 188 2.51 -18.02 1.31
C ARG A 188 2.39 -17.04 2.47
N VAL A 189 2.52 -15.76 2.16
CA VAL A 189 2.29 -14.67 3.09
C VAL A 189 0.96 -14.03 2.74
N VAL A 190 0.11 -13.83 3.74
CA VAL A 190 -1.18 -13.16 3.59
C VAL A 190 -1.13 -11.85 4.36
N PHE A 191 -1.38 -10.75 3.66
CA PHE A 191 -1.37 -9.41 4.22
C PHE A 191 -2.76 -8.98 4.66
N LYS A 192 -2.83 -8.03 5.58
CA LYS A 192 -4.12 -7.47 6.04
C LYS A 192 -4.89 -6.79 4.92
N THR A 193 -4.18 -6.13 4.01
CA THR A 193 -4.74 -5.54 2.80
C THR A 193 -3.82 -5.85 1.60
N ASP A 194 -4.39 -5.94 0.42
CA ASP A 194 -3.67 -6.11 -0.87
C ASP A 194 -2.77 -4.90 -1.18
N THR A 195 -3.04 -3.72 -0.62
CA THR A 195 -2.20 -2.54 -0.72
C THR A 195 -0.75 -2.79 -0.29
N TYR A 196 -0.54 -3.62 0.74
CA TYR A 196 0.82 -4.00 1.16
C TYR A 196 1.58 -4.75 0.08
N ILE A 197 0.91 -5.54 -0.78
CA ILE A 197 1.57 -6.22 -1.89
C ILE A 197 2.20 -5.21 -2.84
N ASN A 198 1.46 -4.15 -3.18
CA ASN A 198 1.95 -3.11 -4.08
C ASN A 198 3.13 -2.35 -3.46
N LEU A 199 3.08 -2.08 -2.15
CA LEU A 199 4.18 -1.45 -1.41
C LEU A 199 5.44 -2.33 -1.36
N LEU A 200 5.26 -3.64 -1.14
CA LEU A 200 6.36 -4.59 -1.05
C LEU A 200 7.01 -4.86 -2.41
N LEU A 201 6.19 -4.98 -3.45
CA LEU A 201 6.65 -5.30 -4.80
C LEU A 201 7.13 -4.07 -5.59
N ASP A 202 6.84 -2.86 -5.14
CA ASP A 202 7.26 -1.62 -5.81
C ASP A 202 6.83 -1.55 -7.29
N GLY A 203 5.63 -2.06 -7.60
CA GLY A 203 5.13 -2.16 -8.97
C GLY A 203 5.73 -3.31 -9.80
N GLU A 204 6.72 -4.04 -9.28
CA GLU A 204 7.31 -5.20 -9.94
C GLU A 204 6.46 -6.47 -9.79
N ARG A 205 6.70 -7.46 -10.65
CA ARG A 205 6.00 -8.76 -10.57
C ARG A 205 6.64 -9.70 -9.55
N VAL A 206 7.92 -9.48 -9.24
CA VAL A 206 8.75 -10.29 -8.35
C VAL A 206 9.71 -9.36 -7.62
N SER A 207 9.85 -9.53 -6.30
CA SER A 207 10.85 -8.83 -5.49
C SER A 207 11.73 -9.82 -4.74
N MET A 208 13.00 -9.48 -4.56
CA MET A 208 13.98 -10.30 -3.84
C MET A 208 14.35 -9.62 -2.52
N TYR A 209 14.20 -10.33 -1.41
CA TYR A 209 14.60 -9.90 -0.07
C TYR A 209 15.80 -10.70 0.41
N ASN A 210 16.67 -10.04 1.17
CA ASN A 210 17.80 -10.68 1.84
C ASN A 210 17.52 -10.77 3.35
N ILE A 211 17.26 -11.98 3.84
CA ILE A 211 16.95 -12.23 5.25
C ILE A 211 18.09 -13.05 5.86
N ASN A 212 18.89 -12.40 6.72
CA ASN A 212 20.06 -13.00 7.37
C ASN A 212 21.05 -13.63 6.36
N GLY A 213 21.28 -12.98 5.23
CA GLY A 213 22.18 -13.47 4.18
C GLY A 213 21.58 -14.51 3.23
N ARG A 214 20.27 -14.80 3.34
CA ARG A 214 19.54 -15.75 2.49
C ARG A 214 18.53 -15.03 1.61
N HIS A 215 18.39 -15.48 0.36
CA HIS A 215 17.46 -14.88 -0.59
C HIS A 215 16.05 -15.47 -0.46
N LEU A 216 15.09 -14.58 -0.31
CA LEU A 216 13.66 -14.83 -0.41
C LEU A 216 13.13 -14.15 -1.68
N TRP A 217 12.52 -14.90 -2.57
CA TRP A 217 11.84 -14.36 -3.74
C TRP A 217 10.34 -14.31 -3.47
N ALA A 218 9.73 -13.15 -3.67
CA ALA A 218 8.32 -12.91 -3.40
C ALA A 218 7.61 -12.46 -4.68
N ARG A 219 6.39 -12.95 -4.93
CA ARG A 219 5.58 -12.59 -6.10
C ARG A 219 4.09 -12.69 -5.79
N ASN A 220 3.25 -12.06 -6.62
CA ASN A 220 1.79 -12.18 -6.49
C ASN A 220 1.31 -13.63 -6.48
N TYR A 221 0.38 -13.94 -5.58
CA TYR A 221 -0.35 -15.20 -5.60
C TYR A 221 -1.31 -15.21 -6.78
N VAL A 222 -1.25 -16.29 -7.56
CA VAL A 222 -2.20 -16.55 -8.63
C VAL A 222 -2.97 -17.80 -8.22
N PRO A 223 -4.29 -17.71 -7.98
CA PRO A 223 -5.10 -18.88 -7.69
C PRO A 223 -4.95 -19.87 -8.84
N THR A 224 -4.64 -21.13 -8.51
CA THR A 224 -4.80 -22.21 -9.48
C THR A 224 -6.29 -22.46 -9.59
N PRO A 225 -6.92 -22.43 -10.79
CA PRO A 225 -8.33 -22.75 -10.91
C PRO A 225 -8.56 -24.13 -10.30
N THR A 226 -9.44 -24.19 -9.31
CA THR A 226 -9.85 -25.45 -8.72
C THR A 226 -10.47 -26.29 -9.82
N VAL A 227 -9.78 -27.37 -10.21
CA VAL A 227 -10.42 -28.43 -11.00
C VAL A 227 -11.51 -28.99 -10.10
N SER A 228 -12.76 -28.64 -10.37
CA SER A 228 -13.92 -29.27 -9.76
C SER A 228 -13.83 -30.77 -10.07
N VAL A 229 -13.51 -31.54 -9.05
CA VAL A 229 -13.66 -32.99 -9.10
C VAL A 229 -15.17 -33.24 -9.02
N ASN A 230 -15.79 -33.45 -10.18
CA ASN A 230 -17.13 -34.03 -10.29
C ASN A 230 -17.13 -35.49 -9.86
#